data_AF-A0A9Q0E609-F1
#
_entry.id   AF-A0A9Q0E609-F1
#
_cell.length_a   1.000
_cell.length_b   1.000
_cell.length_c   1.000
_cell.angle_alpha   90.00
_cell.angle_beta   90.00
_cell.angle_gamma   90.00
#
_symmetry.space_group_name_H-M   'P 1'
#
loop_
_entity.id
_entity.type
_entity.pdbx_description
1 polymer ?
#
loop_
_entity_poly.entity_id
_entity_poly.type
_entity_poly.pdbx_seq_one_letter_code
_entity_poly.pdbx_strand_id
1 'polypeptide(L)' 'MKEKCKNAARTRREKENREFYELAKLLPLPAAITSQLDKASIIRLTSSHLRMRAVFPQGPYEALVLSKG' A
#
# COMPACT_ATOMS: atom_id res chain seq x y z
N MET A 1 1.00 28.88 22.90
CA MET A 1 0.28 27.59 22.90
C MET A 1 -0.12 27.13 21.49
N LYS A 2 -0.75 27.97 20.66
CA LYS A 2 -1.21 27.62 19.29
C LYS A 2 -0.12 27.07 18.35
N GLU A 3 1.10 27.60 18.38
CA GLU A 3 2.20 27.13 17.49
C GLU A 3 2.69 25.70 17.81
N LYS A 4 2.69 25.30 19.09
CA LYS A 4 3.06 23.92 19.48
C LYS A 4 2.05 22.90 18.93
N CYS A 5 0.75 23.23 18.97
CA CYS A 5 -0.30 22.39 18.41
C CYS A 5 -0.23 22.31 16.87
N LYS A 6 0.08 23.43 16.20
CA LYS A 6 0.29 23.44 14.73
C LYS A 6 1.45 22.53 14.32
N ASN A 7 2.58 22.62 15.04
CA ASN A 7 3.73 21.77 14.78
C ASN A 7 3.40 20.28 15.01
N ALA A 8 2.67 19.96 16.09
CA ALA A 8 2.22 18.59 16.34
C ALA A 8 1.30 18.05 15.23
N ALA A 9 0.35 18.85 14.74
CA ALA A 9 -0.54 18.46 13.66
C ALA A 9 0.22 18.24 12.33
N ARG A 10 1.22 19.08 12.05
CA ARG A 10 2.10 18.94 10.88
C ARG A 10 2.92 17.66 10.95
N THR A 11 3.62 17.42 12.05
CA THR A 11 4.43 16.21 12.26
C THR A 11 3.60 14.94 12.11
N ARG A 12 2.35 14.93 12.60
CA ARG A 12 1.44 13.78 12.39
C ARG A 12 1.14 13.54 10.90
N ARG A 13 0.86 14.58 10.13
CA ARG A 13 0.59 14.47 8.68
C ARG A 13 1.84 14.04 7.91
N GLU A 14 3.01 14.55 8.26
CA GLU A 14 4.29 14.16 7.64
C GLU A 14 4.61 12.69 7.91
N LYS A 15 4.42 12.23 9.15
CA LYS A 15 4.56 10.81 9.48
C LYS A 15 3.58 9.96 8.68
N GLU A 16 2.29 10.31 8.70
CA GLU A 16 1.26 9.60 7.94
C GLU A 16 1.59 9.50 6.43
N ASN A 17 2.01 10.61 5.81
CA ASN A 17 2.43 10.62 4.41
C ASN A 17 3.60 9.66 4.14
N ARG A 18 4.57 9.61 5.07
CA ARG A 18 5.71 8.70 4.97
C ARG A 18 5.27 7.24 5.04
N GLU A 19 4.39 6.89 5.99
CA GLU A 19 3.87 5.52 6.12
C GLU A 19 3.10 5.10 4.86
N PHE A 20 2.29 5.99 4.27
CA PHE A 20 1.61 5.72 3.00
C PHE A 20 2.60 5.48 1.85
N TYR A 21 3.66 6.28 1.78
CA TYR A 21 4.67 6.12 0.75
C TYR A 21 5.45 4.80 0.88
N GLU A 22 5.85 4.42 2.09
CA GLU A 22 6.49 3.12 2.33
C GLU A 22 5.53 1.96 2.04
N LEU A 23 4.25 2.08 2.42
CA LEU A 23 3.24 1.07 2.09
C LEU A 23 3.06 0.90 0.58
N ALA A 24 3.08 2.00 -0.18
CA ALA A 24 2.96 1.95 -1.64
C ALA A 24 4.13 1.20 -2.30
N LYS A 25 5.36 1.31 -1.76
CA LYS A 25 6.54 0.58 -2.27
C LYS A 25 6.46 -0.93 -2.07
N LEU A 26 5.65 -1.40 -1.11
CA LEU A 26 5.47 -2.83 -0.84
C LEU A 26 4.45 -3.48 -1.79
N LEU A 27 3.70 -2.69 -2.57
CA LEU A 27 2.80 -3.25 -3.57
C LEU A 27 3.61 -3.89 -4.71
N PRO A 28 3.17 -5.04 -5.27
CA PRO A 28 3.82 -5.70 -6.39
C PRO A 28 3.53 -4.97 -7.72
N LEU A 29 3.85 -3.68 -7.79
CA LEU A 29 3.63 -2.80 -8.92
C LEU A 29 4.92 -2.01 -9.21
N PRO A 30 5.20 -1.65 -10.47
CA PRO A 30 6.34 -0.79 -10.79
C PRO A 30 6.33 0.53 -10.01
N ALA A 31 7.51 1.00 -9.60
CA ALA A 31 7.66 2.26 -8.85
C ALA A 31 7.06 3.49 -9.57
N ALA A 32 7.08 3.48 -10.91
CA ALA A 32 6.46 4.51 -11.74
C ALA A 32 4.94 4.62 -11.53
N ILE A 33 4.26 3.53 -11.15
CA ILE A 33 2.84 3.50 -10.85
C ILE A 33 2.60 3.84 -9.36
N THR A 34 3.33 3.20 -8.45
CA THR A 34 3.11 3.36 -7.00
C THR A 34 3.39 4.78 -6.53
N SER A 35 4.31 5.51 -7.20
CA SER A 35 4.59 6.93 -6.93
C SER A 35 3.44 7.89 -7.29
N GLN A 36 2.48 7.46 -8.11
CA GLN A 36 1.34 8.27 -8.56
C GLN A 36 0.04 7.96 -7.78
N LEU A 37 0.06 6.96 -6.90
CA LEU A 37 -1.13 6.54 -6.18
C LEU A 37 -1.53 7.57 -5.10
N ASP A 38 -2.83 7.83 -5.02
CA ASP A 38 -3.39 8.52 -3.87
C ASP A 38 -3.54 7.57 -2.65
N LYS A 39 -3.73 8.15 -1.47
CA LYS A 39 -3.83 7.39 -0.20
C LYS A 39 -4.95 6.35 -0.23
N ALA A 40 -6.10 6.70 -0.82
CA ALA A 40 -7.25 5.80 -0.90
C ALA A 40 -6.96 4.59 -1.79
N SER A 41 -6.29 4.80 -2.92
CA SER A 41 -5.90 3.72 -3.82
C SER A 41 -4.82 2.84 -3.21
N ILE A 42 -3.87 3.40 -2.45
CA ILE A 42 -2.90 2.61 -1.68
C ILE A 42 -3.64 1.65 -0.73
N ILE A 43 -4.58 2.13 0.08
CA ILE A 43 -5.35 1.24 0.99
C ILE A 43 -6.14 0.18 0.22
N ARG A 44 -6.84 0.56 -0.85
CA ARG A 44 -7.65 -0.39 -1.64
C ARG A 44 -6.78 -1.48 -2.25
N LEU A 45 -5.66 -1.11 -2.86
CA LEU A 45 -4.74 -2.05 -3.50
C LEU A 45 -4.06 -2.96 -2.47
N THR A 46 -3.59 -2.42 -1.34
CA THR A 46 -3.01 -3.21 -0.26
C THR A 46 -4.03 -4.21 0.29
N SER A 47 -5.26 -3.76 0.58
CA SER A 47 -6.31 -4.62 1.12
C SER A 47 -6.67 -5.74 0.16
N SER A 48 -6.83 -5.43 -1.13
CA SER A 48 -7.08 -6.42 -2.18
C SER A 48 -5.92 -7.39 -2.34
N HIS A 49 -4.68 -6.91 -2.26
CA HIS A 49 -3.48 -7.75 -2.35
C HIS A 49 -3.41 -8.77 -1.20
N LEU A 50 -3.67 -8.34 0.04
CA LEU A 50 -3.71 -9.24 1.20
C LEU A 50 -4.82 -10.30 1.07
N ARG A 51 -6.02 -9.90 0.64
CA ARG A 51 -7.14 -10.85 0.39
C ARG A 51 -6.78 -11.85 -0.70
N MET A 52 -6.14 -11.39 -1.78
CA MET A 52 -5.70 -12.26 -2.87
C MET A 52 -4.67 -13.27 -2.38
N ARG A 53 -3.72 -12.88 -1.52
CA ARG A 53 -2.74 -13.81 -0.93
C ARG A 53 -3.36 -14.81 0.05
N ALA A 54 -4.46 -14.47 0.70
CA ALA A 54 -5.19 -15.42 1.56
C ALA A 54 -5.86 -16.54 0.74
N VAL A 55 -6.38 -16.22 -0.46
CA VAL A 55 -7.00 -17.20 -1.36
C VAL A 55 -5.96 -17.91 -2.23
N PHE A 56 -4.91 -17.19 -2.63
CA PHE A 56 -3.82 -17.66 -3.49
C PHE A 56 -2.46 -17.38 -2.82
N PRO A 57 -2.01 -18.24 -1.89
CA PRO A 57 -0.74 -18.03 -1.16
C PRO A 57 0.48 -17.90 -2.07
N GLN A 58 0.47 -18.65 -3.17
CA GLN A 58 1.50 -18.70 -4.22
C GLN A 58 1.23 -17.68 -5.35
N GLY A 59 0.21 -16.84 -5.18
CA GLY A 59 -0.23 -15.90 -6.20
C GLY A 59 -1.11 -16.55 -7.28
N PRO A 60 -1.93 -15.73 -7.97
CA PRO A 60 -2.90 -16.23 -8.93
C PRO A 60 -2.23 -16.92 -10.13
N TYR A 61 -1.04 -16.46 -10.54
CA TYR A 61 -0.33 -17.01 -11.68
C TYR A 61 0.18 -18.43 -11.41
N GLU A 62 0.77 -18.72 -10.23
CA GLU A 62 1.19 -20.09 -9.90
C GLU A 62 -0.01 -21.02 -9.69
N ALA A 63 -1.10 -20.54 -9.10
CA ALA A 63 -2.33 -21.32 -8.95
C ALA A 63 -2.90 -21.77 -10.31
N LEU A 64 -2.86 -20.88 -11.32
CA LEU A 64 -3.26 -21.19 -12.69
C LEU A 64 -2.32 -22.20 -13.38
N VAL A 65 -1.02 -22.13 -13.11
CA VAL A 65 -0.03 -23.08 -13.65
C VAL A 65 -0.26 -24.49 -13.07
N LEU A 66 -0.50 -24.58 -11.75
CA LEU A 66 -0.77 -25.86 -11.09
C LEU A 66 -2.12 -26.48 -11.51
N SER A 67 -3.12 -25.67 -11.87
CA SER A 67 -4.42 -26.16 -12.34
C SER A 67 -4.39 -26.74 -13.76
N LYS A 68 -3.31 -26.54 -14.52
CA LYS A 68 -3.19 -27.00 -15.91
C LYS A 68 -2.31 -28.25 -16.08
N GLY A 69 -1.90 -28.88 -14.98
CA GLY A 69 -1.13 -30.13 -14.95
C GLY A 69 -2.00 -31.35 -14.68
#